data_AF-A0A5N8VGV2-F1
#
_entry.id   AF-A0A5N8VGV2-F1
#
_cell.length_a   1.000
_cell.length_b   1.000
_cell.length_c   1.000
_cell.angle_alpha   90.00
_cell.angle_beta   90.00
_cell.angle_gamma   90.00
#
_symmetry.space_group_name_H-M   'P 1'
#
loop_
_entity.id
_entity.type
_entity.pdbx_description
1 polymer ?
#
loop_
_entity_poly.entity_id
_entity_poly.type
_entity_poly.pdbx_seq_one_letter_code
_entity_poly.pdbx_strand_id
1 'polypeptide(L)' 'MSGLPPREPREPREIYRVDWLPGTDVLHGTCHCGAEHRAQDPVAMWEWMLGHPEGHQPREDRS' A
#
# COMPACT_ATOMS: atom_id res chain seq x y z
N MET A 1 -4.88 -41.90 -7.14
CA MET A 1 -5.47 -40.60 -6.75
C MET A 1 -4.38 -39.78 -6.07
N SER A 2 -3.52 -39.12 -6.84
CA SER A 2 -2.52 -38.21 -6.24
C SER A 2 -3.23 -36.92 -5.83
N GLY A 3 -3.32 -36.68 -4.52
CA GLY A 3 -3.78 -35.42 -3.97
C GLY A 3 -2.82 -34.30 -4.37
N LEU A 4 -3.36 -33.19 -4.89
CA LEU A 4 -2.57 -31.99 -5.13
C LEU A 4 -1.99 -31.51 -3.79
N PRO A 5 -0.71 -31.09 -3.75
CA PRO A 5 -0.13 -30.54 -2.54
C PRO A 5 -0.91 -29.29 -2.10
N PRO A 6 -0.95 -28.99 -0.79
CA PRO A 6 -1.54 -27.75 -0.30
C PRO A 6 -0.85 -26.56 -0.97
N ARG A 7 -1.65 -25.58 -1.41
CA ARG A 7 -1.11 -24.34 -1.96
C ARG A 7 -0.44 -23.58 -0.84
N GLU A 8 0.85 -23.31 -0.99
CA GLU A 8 1.59 -22.47 -0.05
C GLU A 8 0.90 -21.08 0.06
N PRO A 9 0.87 -20.48 1.26
CA PRO A 9 0.37 -19.13 1.41
C PRO A 9 1.21 -18.22 0.52
N ARG A 10 0.56 -17.52 -0.42
CA ARG A 10 1.22 -16.46 -1.17
C ARG A 10 1.65 -15.41 -0.16
N GLU A 11 2.90 -14.96 -0.25
CA GLU A 11 3.33 -13.77 0.46
C GLU A 11 2.34 -12.63 0.21
N PRO A 12 2.08 -11.76 1.20
CA PRO A 12 1.19 -10.63 1.02
C PRO A 12 1.67 -9.87 -0.21
N ARG A 13 0.81 -9.76 -1.22
CA ARG A 13 1.18 -8.99 -2.42
C ARG A 13 1.44 -7.55 -1.97
N GLU A 14 2.57 -6.99 -2.39
CA GLU A 14 2.89 -5.58 -2.25
C GLU A 14 1.94 -4.74 -3.12
N ILE A 15 0.68 -4.64 -2.68
CA ILE A 15 -0.35 -3.88 -3.37
C ILE A 15 -0.34 -2.49 -2.79
N TYR A 16 0.06 -1.54 -3.64
CA TYR A 16 -0.10 -0.12 -3.41
C TYR A 16 -1.41 0.33 -4.07
N ARG A 17 -2.20 1.15 -3.39
CA ARG A 17 -3.43 1.74 -3.94
C ARG A 17 -3.31 3.24 -3.99
N VAL A 18 -3.72 3.85 -5.09
CA VAL A 18 -3.76 5.30 -5.26
C VAL A 18 -5.12 5.66 -5.81
N ASP A 19 -5.85 6.51 -5.09
CA ASP A 19 -7.13 7.06 -5.50
C ASP A 19 -7.03 8.58 -5.62
N TRP A 20 -7.66 9.18 -6.62
CA TRP A 20 -7.83 10.63 -6.67
C TRP A 20 -9.01 11.05 -5.79
N LEU A 21 -8.83 12.10 -4.98
CA LEU A 21 -9.93 12.70 -4.22
C LEU A 21 -10.80 13.56 -5.16
N PRO A 22 -12.11 13.27 -5.28
CA PRO A 22 -12.98 13.96 -6.22
C PRO A 22 -12.96 15.49 -6.07
N GLY A 23 -12.90 16.19 -7.21
CA GLY A 23 -12.89 17.66 -7.25
C GLY A 23 -11.55 18.29 -6.86
N THR A 24 -10.49 17.50 -6.74
CA THR A 24 -9.14 17.97 -6.39
C THR A 24 -8.07 17.24 -7.20
N ASP A 25 -6.86 17.78 -7.22
CA ASP A 25 -5.66 17.09 -7.72
C ASP A 25 -4.95 16.27 -6.62
N VAL A 26 -5.63 16.01 -5.49
CA VAL A 26 -5.04 15.27 -4.37
C VAL A 26 -5.14 13.77 -4.63
N LEU A 27 -4.01 13.08 -4.50
CA LEU A 27 -3.88 11.64 -4.45
C LEU A 27 -3.98 11.18 -2.99
N HIS A 28 -4.76 10.13 -2.74
CA HIS A 28 -4.79 9.37 -1.50
C HIS A 28 -4.12 8.01 -1.75
N GLY A 29 -2.94 7.83 -1.16
CA GLY A 29 -2.16 6.61 -1.27
C GLY A 29 -2.35 5.71 -0.07
N THR A 30 -2.45 4.40 -0.30
CA THR A 30 -2.39 3.35 0.71
C THR A 30 -1.22 2.42 0.40
N CYS A 31 -0.29 2.29 1.34
CA CYS A 31 0.83 1.37 1.24
C CYS A 31 0.38 -0.08 1.50
N HIS A 32 1.19 -1.06 1.09
CA HIS A 32 0.96 -2.48 1.40
C HIS A 32 0.92 -2.77 2.91
N CYS A 33 1.51 -1.90 3.75
CA CYS A 33 1.45 -1.97 5.21
C CYS A 33 0.19 -1.33 5.83
N GLY A 34 -0.71 -0.79 5.01
CA GLY A 34 -1.94 -0.12 5.47
C GLY A 34 -1.75 1.34 5.91
N ALA A 35 -0.53 1.87 5.89
CA ALA A 35 -0.30 3.30 6.06
C ALA A 35 -0.96 4.11 4.94
N GLU A 36 -1.40 5.33 5.24
CA GLU A 36 -2.08 6.22 4.31
C GLU A 36 -1.37 7.57 4.20
N HIS A 37 -1.34 8.15 3.00
CA HIS A 37 -0.74 9.45 2.75
C HIS A 37 -1.53 10.24 1.71
N ARG A 38 -1.42 11.57 1.74
CA ARG A 38 -2.05 12.46 0.76
C ARG A 38 -1.02 13.40 0.16
N ALA A 39 -0.95 13.45 -1.16
CA ALA A 39 -0.06 14.35 -1.89
C ALA A 39 -0.75 14.82 -3.17
N GLN A 40 -0.49 16.06 -3.61
CA GLN A 40 -0.91 16.52 -4.94
C GLN A 40 0.10 16.13 -6.02
N ASP A 41 1.37 16.04 -5.66
CA ASP A 41 2.44 15.65 -6.57
C ASP A 41 2.52 14.12 -6.68
N PRO A 42 2.35 13.55 -7.90
CA PRO A 42 2.54 12.12 -8.14
C PRO A 42 3.94 11.61 -7.78
N VAL A 43 4.99 12.43 -7.94
CA VAL A 43 6.37 12.03 -7.60
C VAL A 43 6.50 11.86 -6.10
N ALA A 44 6.07 12.86 -5.32
CA ALA A 44 6.05 12.79 -3.86
C ALA A 44 5.23 11.58 -3.35
N MET A 45 4.12 11.23 -4.03
CA MET A 45 3.36 10.03 -3.70
C MET A 45 4.17 8.74 -3.90
N TRP A 46 4.87 8.61 -5.03
CA TRP A 46 5.69 7.42 -5.30
C TRP A 46 6.91 7.32 -4.39
N GLU A 47 7.58 8.44 -4.11
CA GLU A 47 8.68 8.50 -3.13
C GLU A 47 8.23 8.02 -1.76
N TRP A 48 7.04 8.45 -1.31
CA TRP A 48 6.47 7.99 -0.06
C TRP A 48 6.15 6.49 -0.06
N MET A 49 5.54 5.96 -1.12
CA MET A 49 5.15 4.55 -1.23
C MET A 49 6.34 3.60 -1.22
N LEU A 50 7.35 3.92 -2.02
CA LEU A 50 8.55 3.09 -2.18
C LEU A 50 9.55 3.29 -1.04
N GLY A 51 9.36 4.32 -0.22
CA GLY A 51 10.18 4.57 0.96
C GLY A 51 9.89 3.64 2.14
N HIS A 52 8.92 2.73 2.08
CA HIS A 52 8.69 1.79 3.18
C HIS A 52 9.89 0.84 3.37
N PRO A 53 10.37 0.59 4.61
CA PRO A 53 9.86 1.08 5.90
C PRO A 53 10.46 2.40 6.42
N GLU A 54 11.54 2.94 5.84
CA GLU A 54 12.23 4.12 6.35
C GLU A 54 11.37 5.40 6.29
N GLY A 55 10.55 5.52 5.25
CA GLY A 55 9.70 6.67 4.94
C GLY A 55 8.37 6.69 5.69
N HIS A 56 7.87 5.53 6.12
CA HIS A 56 6.69 5.41 6.97
C HIS A 56 6.56 4.01 7.58
N GLN A 57 5.93 3.94 8.75
CA GLN A 57 5.67 2.70 9.47
C GLN A 57 4.21 2.24 9.26
N PRO A 58 3.92 0.94 9.46
CA PRO A 58 2.55 0.43 9.44
C PRO A 58 1.69 1.23 10.41
N ARG A 59 0.43 1.51 10.04
CA ARG A 59 -0.50 2.07 11.01
C ARG A 59 -0.70 1.00 12.09
N GLU A 60 -0.43 1.36 13.34
CA GLU A 60 -0.87 0.55 14.48
C GLU A 60 -2.39 0.54 14.42
N ASP A 61 -2.97 -0.53 13.88
CA ASP A 61 -4.40 -0.72 13.97
C ASP A 61 -4.73 -0.82 15.45
N ARG A 62 -5.27 0.28 15.99
CA ARG A 62 -5.74 0.40 17.36
C ARG A 62 -6.96 -0.51 17.51
N SER A 63 -6.72 -1.80 17.73
CA SER A 63 -7.70 -2.84 18.07
C SER A 63 -7.31 -3.55 19.35
#